data_AF-A0A9R0QV05-F1
#
_entry.id   AF-A0A9R0QV05-F1
#
_cell.length_a   1.000
_cell.length_b   1.000
_cell.length_c   1.000
_cell.angle_alpha   90.00
_cell.angle_beta   90.00
_cell.angle_gamma   90.00
#
_symmetry.space_group_name_H-M   'P 1'
#
loop_
_entity.id
_entity.type
_entity.pdbx_description
1 polymer ?
#
loop_
_entity_poly.entity_id
_entity_poly.type
_entity_poly.pdbx_seq_one_letter_code
_entity_poly.pdbx_strand_id
1 'polypeptide(L)'
;MTKKQRREAGARRQQQARQRLRPSPLLQARDERSVSCTTFNILAPIYKRMDSENGRESQNRANWFSRNEKIIDRLLGDRSSIICLQEVWLGNDELVNMYEKRLGDANYTLFKLARTNNRGDGITSVS
;
A
#
# COMPACT_ATOMS: atom_id res chain seq x y z
N MET A 1 45.80 15.26 15.32
CA MET A 1 45.32 13.89 15.04
C MET A 1 46.15 13.29 13.90
N THR A 2 46.71 12.10 14.11
CA THR A 2 47.65 11.44 13.17
C THR A 2 46.89 10.70 12.04
N LYS A 3 47.52 10.54 10.87
CA LYS A 3 46.94 9.87 9.68
C LYS A 3 46.36 8.47 9.99
N LYS A 4 46.91 7.78 10.99
CA LYS A 4 46.45 6.46 11.45
C LYS A 4 45.03 6.50 12.04
N GLN A 5 44.73 7.50 12.88
CA GLN A 5 43.42 7.66 13.54
C GLN A 5 42.28 7.92 12.54
N ARG A 6 42.56 8.63 11.42
CA ARG A 6 41.57 8.88 10.36
C ARG A 6 41.20 7.62 9.59
N ARG A 7 42.16 6.71 9.34
CA ARG A 7 41.92 5.42 8.69
C ARG A 7 41.06 4.48 9.55
N GLU A 8 41.34 4.42 10.85
CA GLU A 8 40.58 3.59 11.80
C GLU A 8 39.14 4.09 11.98
N ALA A 9 38.92 5.40 11.99
CA ALA A 9 37.57 5.99 12.02
C ALA A 9 36.76 5.68 10.75
N GLY A 10 37.42 5.69 9.58
CA GLY A 10 36.80 5.30 8.31
C GLY A 10 36.39 3.83 8.26
N ALA A 11 37.28 2.94 8.73
CA ALA A 11 37.01 1.50 8.81
C ALA A 11 35.85 1.18 9.76
N ARG A 12 35.78 1.82 10.93
CA ARG A 12 34.66 1.66 11.89
C ARG A 12 33.32 2.14 11.32
N ARG A 13 33.30 3.25 10.57
CA ARG A 13 32.08 3.74 9.90
C ARG A 13 31.62 2.79 8.79
N GLN A 14 32.53 2.23 8.01
CA GLN A 14 32.19 1.23 6.98
C GLN A 14 31.66 -0.07 7.60
N GLN A 15 32.23 -0.51 8.71
CA GLN A 15 31.78 -1.72 9.41
C GLN A 15 30.40 -1.54 10.07
N GLN A 16 30.12 -0.36 10.65
CA GLN A 16 28.79 0.00 11.15
C GLN A 16 27.76 0.15 10.02
N ALA A 17 28.12 0.75 8.89
CA ALA A 17 27.23 0.84 7.72
C ALA A 17 26.88 -0.55 7.16
N ARG A 18 27.84 -1.48 7.14
CA ARG A 18 27.62 -2.89 6.75
C ARG A 18 26.76 -3.65 7.75
N GLN A 19 26.82 -3.35 9.04
CA GLN A 19 25.92 -3.93 10.04
C GLN A 19 24.49 -3.39 9.93
N ARG A 20 24.32 -2.11 9.55
CA ARG A 20 23.00 -1.49 9.32
C ARG A 20 22.32 -1.92 8.02
N LEU A 21 23.07 -2.44 7.06
CA LEU A 21 22.57 -2.99 5.79
C LEU A 21 22.39 -4.52 5.83
N ARG A 22 22.58 -5.17 6.99
CA ARG A 22 22.14 -6.55 7.13
C ARG A 22 20.61 -6.53 7.16
N PRO A 23 19.93 -7.22 6.25
CA PRO A 23 18.51 -7.49 6.43
C PRO A 23 18.37 -8.16 7.80
N SER A 24 17.43 -7.68 8.61
CA SER A 24 17.05 -8.41 9.83
C SER A 24 16.78 -9.87 9.45
N PRO A 25 17.23 -10.87 10.22
CA PRO A 25 16.92 -12.28 9.96
C PRO A 25 15.43 -12.61 10.10
N LEU A 26 14.59 -11.60 10.33
CA LEU A 26 13.14 -11.69 10.40
C LEU A 26 12.50 -11.64 9.00
N LEU A 27 13.03 -12.41 8.05
CA LEU A 27 12.14 -13.26 7.26
C LEU A 27 11.76 -14.42 8.19
N GLN A 28 11.05 -14.10 9.27
CA GLN A 28 10.37 -15.12 10.06
C GLN A 28 9.48 -15.82 9.05
N ALA A 29 9.73 -17.13 8.85
CA ALA A 29 8.74 -18.01 8.26
C ALA A 29 7.43 -17.68 8.98
N ARG A 30 6.49 -17.08 8.26
CA ARG A 30 5.22 -16.67 8.85
C ARG A 30 4.63 -17.94 9.44
N ASP A 31 4.34 -17.89 10.74
CA ASP A 31 3.66 -19.00 11.40
C ASP A 31 2.38 -19.25 10.62
N GLU A 32 2.20 -20.46 10.08
CA GLU A 32 1.04 -20.84 9.28
C GLU A 32 -0.28 -20.69 10.07
N ARG A 33 -0.19 -20.56 11.40
CA ARG A 33 -1.34 -20.31 12.29
C ARG A 33 -1.56 -18.83 12.60
N SER A 34 -0.73 -17.92 12.07
CA SER A 34 -0.86 -16.49 12.31
C SER A 34 -1.76 -15.81 11.27
N VAL A 35 -2.69 -14.98 11.75
CA VAL A 35 -3.53 -14.14 10.89
C VAL A 35 -2.98 -12.72 10.95
N SER A 36 -2.73 -12.14 9.77
CA SER A 36 -2.33 -10.75 9.63
C SER A 36 -3.44 -9.95 8.97
N CYS A 37 -3.62 -8.71 9.40
CA CYS A 37 -4.67 -7.83 8.90
C CYS A 37 -4.09 -6.47 8.51
N THR A 38 -4.40 -6.02 7.29
CA THR A 38 -4.16 -4.65 6.85
C THR A 38 -5.50 -3.91 6.84
N THR A 39 -5.56 -2.77 7.51
CA THR A 39 -6.66 -1.82 7.35
C THR A 39 -6.11 -0.55 6.71
N PHE A 40 -6.75 -0.09 5.63
CA PHE A 40 -6.27 1.08 4.90
C PHE A 40 -7.40 1.89 4.28
N ASN A 41 -7.53 3.15 4.71
CA ASN A 41 -8.38 4.12 4.05
C ASN A 41 -7.64 4.63 2.81
N ILE A 42 -8.16 4.30 1.62
CA ILE A 42 -7.49 4.58 0.35
C ILE A 42 -7.85 5.94 -0.23
N LEU A 43 -8.67 6.75 0.45
CA LEU A 43 -9.15 8.06 0.01
C LEU A 43 -9.71 8.03 -1.42
N ALA A 44 -11.02 7.91 -1.57
CA ALA A 44 -11.66 7.83 -2.88
C ALA A 44 -11.24 9.02 -3.77
N PRO A 45 -10.93 8.83 -5.06
CA PRO A 45 -10.54 9.93 -5.95
C PRO A 45 -11.55 11.09 -6.01
N ILE A 46 -12.84 10.83 -5.76
CA ILE A 46 -13.90 11.85 -5.67
C ILE A 46 -13.77 12.79 -4.47
N TYR A 47 -13.03 12.39 -3.44
CA TYR A 47 -12.79 13.19 -2.24
C TYR A 47 -11.45 13.91 -2.27
N LYS A 48 -10.46 13.40 -3.01
CA LYS A 48 -9.15 14.02 -3.10
C LYS A 48 -9.19 15.31 -3.91
N ARG A 49 -8.92 16.43 -3.23
CA ARG A 49 -8.84 17.77 -3.83
C ARG A 49 -7.50 17.94 -4.55
N MET A 50 -7.54 18.64 -5.69
CA MET A 50 -6.35 19.05 -6.44
C MET A 50 -6.10 20.55 -6.24
N ASP A 51 -4.88 21.01 -6.52
CA ASP A 51 -4.45 22.41 -6.27
C ASP A 51 -5.16 23.45 -7.15
N SER A 52 -5.77 23.03 -8.27
CA SER A 52 -6.67 23.86 -9.07
C SER A 52 -8.00 24.07 -8.33
N GLU A 53 -8.53 25.29 -8.30
CA GLU A 53 -9.81 25.61 -7.66
C GLU A 53 -10.91 24.61 -8.09
N ASN A 54 -11.41 23.84 -7.12
CA ASN A 54 -12.45 22.81 -7.26
C ASN A 54 -12.11 21.53 -8.04
N GLY A 55 -10.86 21.32 -8.42
CA GLY A 55 -10.41 20.07 -9.05
C GLY A 55 -10.51 18.87 -8.11
N ARG A 56 -10.92 17.72 -8.64
CA ARG A 56 -10.88 16.41 -7.95
C ARG A 56 -9.96 15.47 -8.69
N GLU A 57 -9.26 14.59 -7.95
CA GLU A 57 -8.41 13.58 -8.58
C GLU A 57 -9.23 12.69 -9.53
N SER A 58 -10.50 12.42 -9.22
CA SER A 58 -11.44 11.68 -10.07
C SER A 58 -11.58 12.24 -11.50
N GLN A 59 -11.31 13.53 -11.72
CA GLN A 59 -11.35 14.18 -13.04
C GLN A 59 -10.13 13.86 -13.90
N ASN A 60 -9.05 13.33 -13.32
CA ASN A 60 -7.82 12.97 -14.02
C ASN A 60 -7.53 11.46 -13.86
N ARG A 61 -7.87 10.69 -14.90
CA ARG A 61 -7.65 9.25 -14.95
C ARG A 61 -6.23 8.84 -14.64
N ALA A 62 -5.24 9.48 -15.25
CA ALA A 62 -3.83 9.11 -15.07
C ALA A 62 -3.40 9.22 -13.59
N ASN A 63 -3.88 10.25 -12.89
CA ASN A 63 -3.52 10.48 -11.48
C ASN A 63 -4.12 9.43 -10.55
N TRP A 64 -5.44 9.21 -10.60
CA TRP A 64 -6.06 8.24 -9.72
C TRP A 64 -5.64 6.82 -10.08
N PHE A 65 -5.47 6.49 -11.36
CA PHE A 65 -5.06 5.17 -11.79
C PHE A 65 -3.66 4.82 -11.25
N SER A 66 -2.67 5.68 -11.49
CA SER A 66 -1.29 5.47 -11.01
C SER A 66 -1.20 5.39 -9.48
N ARG A 67 -2.04 6.15 -8.76
CA ARG A 67 -2.08 6.07 -7.29
C ARG A 67 -2.64 4.72 -6.83
N ASN A 68 -3.72 4.24 -7.43
CA ASN A 68 -4.32 2.97 -7.05
C ASN A 68 -3.41 1.77 -7.44
N GLU A 69 -2.61 1.88 -8.51
CA GLU A 69 -1.59 0.86 -8.82
C GLU A 69 -0.62 0.69 -7.67
N LYS A 70 -0.07 1.80 -7.17
CA LYS A 70 0.88 1.80 -6.04
C LYS A 70 0.26 1.29 -4.75
N ILE A 71 -1.03 1.57 -4.52
CA ILE A 71 -1.75 1.04 -3.36
C ILE A 71 -1.84 -0.49 -3.46
N ILE A 72 -2.27 -1.03 -4.60
CA ILE A 72 -2.36 -2.48 -4.82
C ILE A 72 -0.98 -3.13 -4.69
N ASP A 73 0.05 -2.55 -5.30
CA ASP A 73 1.43 -3.06 -5.19
C ASP A 73 1.88 -3.14 -3.73
N ARG A 74 1.52 -2.13 -2.92
CA ARG A 74 1.80 -2.14 -1.48
C ARG A 74 1.04 -3.24 -0.75
N LEU A 75 -0.26 -3.41 -1.01
CA LEU A 75 -1.07 -4.47 -0.41
C LEU A 75 -0.52 -5.87 -0.73
N LEU A 76 -0.14 -6.09 -2.00
CA LEU A 76 0.47 -7.33 -2.47
C LEU A 76 1.89 -7.56 -1.92
N GLY A 77 2.61 -6.49 -1.57
CA GLY A 77 3.89 -6.57 -0.87
C GLY A 77 3.74 -6.97 0.60
N ASP A 78 2.74 -6.38 1.28
CA ASP A 78 2.46 -6.65 2.69
C ASP A 78 1.84 -8.05 2.89
N ARG A 79 1.13 -8.59 1.89
CA ARG A 79 0.55 -9.95 1.86
C ARG A 79 -0.24 -10.30 3.11
N SER A 80 -1.03 -9.36 3.66
CA SER A 80 -1.83 -9.68 4.85
C SER A 80 -2.86 -10.77 4.56
N SER A 81 -3.13 -11.63 5.52
CA SER A 81 -4.17 -12.67 5.41
C SER A 81 -5.55 -12.06 5.17
N ILE A 82 -5.81 -10.89 5.75
CA ILE A 82 -7.03 -10.11 5.59
C ILE A 82 -6.65 -8.68 5.20
N ILE A 83 -7.36 -8.09 4.25
CA ILE A 83 -7.23 -6.66 3.94
C ILE A 83 -8.62 -6.02 3.99
N CYS A 84 -8.74 -4.92 4.74
CA CYS A 84 -9.94 -4.12 4.88
C CYS A 84 -9.67 -2.70 4.35
N LEU A 85 -10.31 -2.33 3.25
CA LEU A 85 -10.18 -1.03 2.61
C LEU A 85 -11.40 -0.16 2.92
N GLN A 86 -11.16 1.12 3.22
CA GLN A 86 -12.20 2.15 3.34
C GLN A 86 -12.04 3.23 2.27
N GLU A 87 -13.14 3.93 1.97
CA GLU A 87 -13.22 4.93 0.91
C GLU A 87 -12.82 4.37 -0.47
N VAL A 88 -13.21 3.13 -0.75
CA VAL A 88 -13.05 2.55 -2.08
C VAL A 88 -14.07 3.18 -3.01
N TRP A 89 -13.65 3.73 -4.15
CA TRP A 89 -14.55 4.38 -5.11
C TRP A 89 -15.32 3.36 -5.94
N LEU A 90 -16.33 2.75 -5.33
CA LEU A 90 -17.17 1.69 -5.91
C LEU A 90 -18.04 2.16 -7.07
N GLY A 91 -18.28 3.47 -7.20
CA GLY A 91 -18.99 4.06 -8.34
C GLY A 91 -18.17 4.14 -9.64
N ASN A 92 -16.94 3.61 -9.66
CA ASN A 92 -16.09 3.57 -10.84
C ASN A 92 -15.69 2.12 -11.16
N ASP A 93 -16.31 1.54 -12.17
CA ASP A 93 -16.10 0.12 -12.55
C ASP A 93 -14.65 -0.18 -12.93
N GLU A 94 -13.94 0.79 -13.52
CA GLU A 94 -12.55 0.62 -13.90
C GLU A 94 -11.63 0.42 -12.68
N LEU A 95 -11.79 1.26 -11.65
CA LEU A 95 -11.10 1.12 -10.38
C LEU A 95 -11.49 -0.20 -9.69
N VAL A 96 -12.78 -0.55 -9.67
CA VAL A 96 -13.24 -1.80 -9.07
C VAL A 96 -12.61 -3.02 -9.75
N ASN A 97 -12.67 -3.09 -11.08
CA ASN A 97 -12.10 -4.17 -11.88
C ASN A 97 -10.59 -4.30 -11.67
N MET A 98 -9.89 -3.18 -11.49
CA MET A 98 -8.46 -3.16 -11.21
C MET A 98 -8.12 -3.86 -9.88
N TYR A 99 -8.85 -3.55 -8.80
CA TYR A 99 -8.68 -4.21 -7.51
C TYR A 99 -9.08 -5.68 -7.56
N GLU A 100 -10.23 -5.99 -8.16
CA GLU A 100 -10.71 -7.38 -8.30
C GLU A 100 -9.74 -8.25 -9.05
N LYS A 101 -9.25 -7.79 -10.21
CA LYS A 101 -8.30 -8.55 -11.01
C LYS A 101 -6.99 -8.75 -10.26
N ARG A 102 -6.36 -7.68 -9.78
CA ARG A 102 -5.00 -7.75 -9.21
C ARG A 102 -4.94 -8.50 -7.89
N LEU A 103 -5.96 -8.34 -7.04
CA LEU A 103 -6.03 -9.08 -5.78
C LEU A 103 -6.54 -10.51 -6.01
N GLY A 104 -7.47 -10.71 -6.94
CA GLY A 104 -7.94 -12.04 -7.34
C GLY A 104 -6.83 -12.92 -7.95
N ASP A 105 -5.97 -12.34 -8.80
CA ASP A 105 -4.76 -12.99 -9.34
C ASP A 105 -3.77 -13.40 -8.23
N ALA A 106 -3.89 -12.81 -7.03
CA ALA A 106 -3.12 -13.14 -5.83
C ALA A 106 -3.90 -14.00 -4.81
N ASN A 107 -4.98 -14.63 -5.25
CA ASN A 107 -5.84 -15.54 -4.48
C ASN A 107 -6.67 -14.89 -3.37
N TYR A 108 -6.93 -13.59 -3.44
CA TYR A 108 -7.86 -12.92 -2.54
C TYR A 108 -9.30 -12.96 -3.07
N THR A 109 -10.27 -13.20 -2.19
CA THR A 109 -11.70 -13.08 -2.51
C THR A 109 -12.24 -11.73 -2.07
N LEU A 110 -12.72 -10.90 -3.00
CA LEU A 110 -13.27 -9.56 -2.69
C LEU A 110 -14.74 -9.59 -2.28
N PHE A 111 -15.03 -8.95 -1.14
CA PHE A 111 -16.38 -8.61 -0.69
C PHE A 111 -16.53 -7.09 -0.65
N LYS A 112 -17.52 -6.55 -1.35
CA LYS A 112 -17.75 -5.11 -1.50
C LYS A 112 -19.05 -4.72 -0.82
N LEU A 113 -19.04 -3.59 -0.10
CA LEU A 113 -20.24 -3.00 0.49
C LEU A 113 -20.27 -1.50 0.20
N ALA A 114 -21.18 -1.11 -0.70
CA ALA A 114 -21.43 0.29 -1.00
C ALA A 114 -22.16 0.98 0.15
N ARG A 115 -21.92 2.29 0.32
CA ARG A 115 -22.71 3.09 1.26
C ARG A 115 -24.16 3.18 0.83
N THR A 116 -25.07 3.18 1.79
CA THR A 116 -26.53 3.30 1.57
C THR A 116 -26.98 4.67 1.06
N ASN A 117 -26.13 5.70 1.15
CA ASN A 117 -26.47 7.08 0.79
C ASN A 117 -25.91 7.52 -0.58
N ASN A 118 -25.56 6.57 -1.45
CA ASN A 118 -25.14 6.79 -2.84
C ASN A 118 -24.00 7.82 -3.03
N ARG A 119 -23.06 7.89 -2.07
CA ARG A 119 -21.89 8.78 -2.15
C ARG A 119 -20.83 8.32 -3.16
N GLY A 120 -20.98 7.13 -3.73
CA GLY A 120 -20.06 6.56 -4.72
C GLY A 120 -18.87 5.80 -4.11
N ASP A 121 -18.68 5.82 -2.78
CA ASP A 121 -17.66 5.04 -2.09
C ASP A 121 -18.24 3.94 -1.17
N GLY A 122 -17.37 3.07 -0.68
CA GLY A 122 -17.73 2.05 0.31
C GLY A 122 -16.54 1.34 0.92
N ILE A 123 -16.82 0.17 1.49
CA ILE A 123 -15.85 -0.70 2.15
C ILE A 123 -15.58 -1.91 1.24
N THR A 124 -14.36 -2.41 1.26
CA THR A 124 -14.01 -3.67 0.63
C THR A 124 -13.16 -4.52 1.56
N SER A 125 -13.52 -5.79 1.74
CA SER A 125 -12.74 -6.75 2.51
C SER A 125 -12.27 -7.89 1.61
N VAL A 126 -11.05 -8.38 1.85
CA VAL A 126 -10.53 -9.59 1.20
C VAL A 126 -9.97 -10.59 2.18
N SER A 127 -10.15 -11.86 1.84
CA SER A 127 -9.63 -13.05 2.52
C SER A 127 -9.04 -14.04 1.54
#